data_AF-A0A8T3LR98-F1
#
_entry.id   AF-A0A8T3LR98-F1
#
_cell.length_a   1.000
_cell.length_b   1.000
_cell.length_c   1.000
_cell.angle_alpha   90.00
_cell.angle_beta   90.00
_cell.angle_gamma   90.00
#
_symmetry.space_group_name_H-M   'P 1'
#
loop_
_entity.id
_entity.type
_entity.pdbx_description
1 polymer ?
#
loop_
_entity_poly.entity_id
_entity_poly.type
_entity_poly.pdbx_seq_one_letter_code
_entity_poly.pdbx_strand_id
1 'polypeptide(L)'
;MDNNHELNLNTTLEYTNCPPASGPHFNAAGRGPIKRNFYGPAEQTHPGGWVHNLEHGFIVAAYSCEGSCPSDGDLRALREWWEAQPQTPGAQQCQVPNKVMVVRFDKITTRYAVLSWDRALLMDQWDAAAATEFAKQRIEQAPAPEPNSCA
;
A
#
# COMPACT_ATOMS: atom_id res chain seq x y z
N MET A 1 2.75 20.28 -8.15
CA MET A 1 1.74 19.77 -9.10
C MET A 1 0.73 19.06 -8.23
N ASP A 2 -0.49 19.57 -8.13
CA ASP A 2 -1.56 18.98 -7.31
C ASP A 2 -1.86 17.58 -7.85
N ASN A 3 -1.55 16.53 -7.10
CA ASN A 3 -1.86 15.17 -7.50
C ASN A 3 -3.01 14.60 -6.65
N ASN A 4 -4.05 15.43 -6.54
CA ASN A 4 -5.42 15.16 -6.08
C ASN A 4 -5.58 14.75 -4.60
N HIS A 5 -5.13 15.64 -3.70
CA HIS A 5 -5.48 15.58 -2.26
C HIS A 5 -6.94 15.94 -2.03
N GLU A 6 -7.72 14.97 -1.61
CA GLU A 6 -9.15 15.12 -1.31
C GLU A 6 -9.35 15.34 0.19
N LEU A 7 -9.94 16.48 0.54
CA LEU A 7 -10.25 16.84 1.93
C LEU A 7 -11.69 16.48 2.31
N ASN A 8 -12.58 16.36 1.32
CA ASN A 8 -13.99 16.04 1.56
C ASN A 8 -14.18 14.53 1.67
N LEU A 9 -14.55 14.05 2.86
CA LEU A 9 -14.71 12.63 3.14
C LEU A 9 -15.88 11.98 2.39
N ASN A 10 -16.77 12.76 1.79
CA ASN A 10 -17.88 12.25 0.98
C ASN A 10 -17.54 12.15 -0.51
N THR A 11 -16.35 12.60 -0.93
CA THR A 11 -15.91 12.48 -2.33
C THR A 11 -15.78 11.01 -2.71
N THR A 12 -16.36 10.63 -3.85
CA THR A 12 -16.08 9.35 -4.50
C THR A 12 -14.81 9.49 -5.31
N LEU A 13 -13.84 8.60 -5.05
CA LEU A 13 -12.56 8.59 -5.76
C LEU A 13 -12.63 7.60 -6.92
N GLU A 14 -12.24 8.06 -8.10
CA GLU A 14 -12.14 7.24 -9.31
C GLU A 14 -10.68 7.01 -9.67
N TYR A 15 -10.38 5.79 -10.13
CA TYR A 15 -9.04 5.36 -10.46
C TYR A 15 -9.01 4.73 -11.83
N THR A 16 -7.94 5.02 -12.58
CA THR A 16 -7.73 4.42 -13.92
C THR A 16 -7.35 2.95 -13.84
N ASN A 17 -6.71 2.52 -12.74
CA ASN A 17 -6.21 1.16 -12.55
C ASN A 17 -6.82 0.51 -11.32
N CYS A 18 -6.96 -0.82 -11.35
CA CYS A 18 -7.38 -1.64 -10.22
C CYS A 18 -6.38 -2.80 -10.03
N PRO A 19 -5.63 -2.86 -8.91
CA PRO A 19 -5.62 -1.90 -7.81
C PRO A 19 -5.11 -0.51 -8.21
N PRO A 20 -5.60 0.56 -7.56
CA PRO A 20 -5.03 1.87 -7.78
C PRO A 20 -3.59 1.90 -7.30
N ALA A 21 -2.69 2.53 -8.04
CA ALA A 21 -1.30 2.72 -7.60
C ALA A 21 -0.93 4.21 -7.55
N SER A 22 -1.87 5.08 -7.94
CA SER A 22 -1.75 6.53 -8.01
C SER A 22 -3.14 7.13 -8.28
N GLY A 23 -3.23 8.46 -8.32
CA GLY A 23 -4.46 9.22 -8.57
C GLY A 23 -5.04 9.86 -7.30
N PRO A 24 -6.32 10.28 -7.33
CA PRO A 24 -6.98 10.94 -6.20
C PRO A 24 -6.93 10.15 -4.89
N HIS A 25 -6.62 10.83 -3.79
CA HIS A 25 -6.46 10.20 -2.49
C HIS A 25 -6.72 11.19 -1.36
N PHE A 26 -7.08 10.67 -0.17
CA PHE A 26 -7.50 11.53 0.94
C PHE A 26 -6.30 12.12 1.67
N ASN A 27 -6.38 13.40 2.02
CA ASN A 27 -5.48 14.08 2.97
C ASN A 27 -6.31 14.64 4.13
N ALA A 28 -6.90 13.75 4.91
CA ALA A 28 -7.81 14.12 5.99
C ALA A 28 -7.76 13.09 7.12
N ALA A 29 -7.76 13.61 8.36
CA ALA A 29 -7.74 12.79 9.56
C ALA A 29 -8.86 11.73 9.52
N GLY A 30 -8.49 10.47 9.78
CA GLY A 30 -9.41 9.33 9.76
C GLY A 30 -9.69 8.74 8.37
N ARG A 31 -9.12 9.30 7.29
CA ARG A 31 -9.31 8.78 5.92
C ARG A 31 -8.03 8.55 5.14
N GLY A 32 -7.05 9.42 5.25
CA GLY A 32 -5.78 9.28 4.54
C GLY A 32 -4.78 10.36 4.96
N PRO A 33 -3.49 10.04 5.03
CA PRO A 33 -2.93 8.69 4.93
C PRO A 33 -3.36 7.80 6.09
N ILE A 34 -3.21 6.49 5.91
CA ILE A 34 -3.55 5.52 6.96
C ILE A 34 -2.29 5.03 7.67
N LYS A 35 -2.48 4.54 8.89
CA LYS A 35 -1.39 4.05 9.73
C LYS A 35 -0.73 2.84 9.07
N ARG A 36 0.60 2.80 9.07
CA ARG A 36 1.36 1.58 8.75
C ARG A 36 0.90 0.44 9.66
N ASN A 37 0.28 -0.59 9.08
CA ASN A 37 -0.13 -1.78 9.80
C ASN A 37 -0.19 -3.00 8.88
N PHE A 38 -0.33 -4.17 9.48
CA PHE A 38 -0.87 -5.35 8.81
C PHE A 38 -2.38 -5.37 9.06
N TYR A 39 -3.17 -5.01 8.05
CA TYR A 39 -4.62 -5.07 8.13
C TYR A 39 -5.09 -6.50 7.80
N GLY A 40 -5.67 -7.17 8.80
CA GLY A 40 -6.14 -8.54 8.69
C GLY A 40 -7.45 -8.69 7.92
N PRO A 41 -7.95 -9.92 7.72
CA PRO A 41 -9.11 -10.18 6.87
C PRO A 41 -10.38 -9.41 7.26
N ALA A 42 -10.56 -9.09 8.54
CA ALA A 42 -11.70 -8.33 9.05
C ALA A 42 -11.53 -6.81 8.92
N GLU A 43 -10.36 -6.32 8.49
CA GLU A 43 -10.00 -4.91 8.48
C GLU A 43 -9.90 -4.37 7.05
N GLN A 44 -11.02 -3.86 6.53
CA GLN A 44 -11.01 -3.18 5.24
C GLN A 44 -10.46 -1.76 5.36
N THR A 45 -9.72 -1.33 4.34
CA THR A 45 -9.22 0.03 4.22
C THR A 45 -9.73 0.66 2.93
N HIS A 46 -9.87 1.99 2.92
CA HIS A 46 -10.28 2.72 1.73
C HIS A 46 -9.05 2.97 0.82
N PRO A 47 -9.12 2.76 -0.51
CA PRO A 47 -8.02 3.02 -1.43
C PRO A 47 -7.36 4.39 -1.30
N GLY A 48 -8.17 5.45 -1.27
CA GLY A 48 -7.67 6.81 -1.05
C GLY A 48 -6.84 7.01 0.23
N GLY A 49 -6.90 6.12 1.22
CA GLY A 49 -6.03 6.17 2.38
C GLY A 49 -4.61 5.70 2.06
N TRP A 50 -4.47 4.48 1.51
CA TRP A 50 -3.16 3.91 1.21
C TRP A 50 -2.54 4.43 -0.08
N VAL A 51 -3.32 4.96 -1.03
CA VAL A 51 -2.78 5.65 -2.22
C VAL A 51 -2.00 6.90 -1.79
N HIS A 52 -2.44 7.59 -0.72
CA HIS A 52 -1.66 8.67 -0.10
C HIS A 52 -0.32 8.14 0.42
N ASN A 53 -0.29 7.00 1.12
CA ASN A 53 0.97 6.38 1.56
C ASN A 53 1.89 6.05 0.36
N LEU A 54 1.34 5.58 -0.77
CA LEU A 54 2.12 5.33 -1.99
C LEU A 54 2.77 6.62 -2.53
N GLU A 55 2.07 7.76 -2.49
CA GLU A 55 2.63 9.07 -2.89
C GLU A 55 3.87 9.41 -2.06
N HIS A 56 3.83 9.13 -0.76
CA HIS A 56 4.98 9.30 0.13
C HIS A 56 5.97 8.14 0.11
N GLY A 57 5.94 7.29 -0.93
CA GLY A 57 6.96 6.29 -1.17
C GLY A 57 6.86 5.05 -0.28
N PHE A 58 5.69 4.76 0.30
CA PHE A 58 5.42 3.45 0.87
C PHE A 58 5.26 2.38 -0.22
N ILE A 59 5.46 1.13 0.19
CA ILE A 59 5.00 -0.05 -0.51
C ILE A 59 3.73 -0.58 0.15
N VAL A 60 2.72 -0.90 -0.66
CA VAL A 60 1.48 -1.53 -0.19
C VAL A 60 1.39 -2.92 -0.77
N ALA A 61 1.38 -3.95 0.08
CA ALA A 61 1.01 -5.30 -0.33
C ALA A 61 -0.49 -5.49 -0.12
N ALA A 62 -1.24 -5.63 -1.20
CA ALA A 62 -2.67 -5.90 -1.19
C ALA A 62 -2.93 -7.40 -1.35
N TYR A 63 -3.96 -7.91 -0.67
CA TYR A 63 -4.52 -9.24 -0.88
C TYR A 63 -6.03 -9.19 -1.01
N SER A 64 -6.61 -10.13 -1.76
CA SER A 64 -8.06 -10.26 -1.94
C SER A 64 -8.63 -11.38 -1.09
N CYS A 65 -9.76 -11.11 -0.45
CA CYS A 65 -10.65 -12.10 0.15
C CYS A 65 -11.90 -12.37 -0.70
N GLU A 66 -11.94 -11.91 -1.95
CA GLU A 66 -13.02 -12.23 -2.88
C GLU A 66 -13.10 -13.75 -3.09
N GLY A 67 -14.31 -14.30 -2.93
CA GLY A 67 -14.60 -15.74 -2.90
C GLY A 67 -14.09 -16.45 -1.65
N SER A 68 -12.80 -16.33 -1.33
CA SER A 68 -12.16 -16.83 -0.12
C SER A 68 -10.93 -16.01 0.23
N CYS A 69 -10.65 -15.85 1.53
CA CYS A 69 -9.40 -15.24 1.98
C CYS A 69 -8.18 -16.15 1.69
N PRO A 70 -6.97 -15.57 1.60
CA PRO A 70 -5.73 -16.33 1.64
C PRO A 70 -5.70 -17.28 2.84
N SER A 71 -4.98 -18.39 2.70
CA SER A 71 -4.82 -19.34 3.81
C SER A 71 -4.09 -18.69 5.00
N ASP A 72 -4.24 -19.26 6.19
CA ASP A 72 -3.47 -18.81 7.37
C ASP A 72 -1.96 -18.91 7.14
N GLY A 73 -1.52 -19.88 6.33
CA GLY A 73 -0.11 -20.03 5.92
C GLY A 73 0.36 -18.85 5.06
N ASP A 74 -0.45 -18.44 4.08
CA ASP A 74 -0.11 -17.30 3.23
C ASP A 74 -0.14 -15.97 3.99
N LEU A 75 -1.14 -15.76 4.84
CA LEU A 75 -1.23 -14.56 5.68
C LEU A 75 -0.05 -14.48 6.65
N ARG A 76 0.41 -15.62 7.19
CA ARG A 76 1.63 -15.67 7.99
C ARG A 76 2.87 -15.31 7.17
N ALA A 77 3.04 -15.89 5.98
CA ALA A 77 4.17 -15.57 5.10
C ALA A 77 4.20 -14.09 4.69
N LEU A 78 3.03 -13.49 4.43
CA LEU A 78 2.88 -12.07 4.13
C LEU A 78 3.25 -11.19 5.33
N ARG A 79 2.87 -11.60 6.55
CA ARG A 79 3.25 -10.91 7.80
C ARG A 79 4.75 -10.98 8.05
N GLU A 80 5.35 -12.15 7.92
CA GLU A 80 6.79 -12.35 8.07
C GLU A 80 7.56 -11.48 7.06
N TRP A 81 7.11 -11.42 5.80
CA TRP A 81 7.70 -10.54 4.80
C TRP A 81 7.60 -9.06 5.19
N TRP A 82 6.43 -8.61 5.65
CA TRP A 82 6.20 -7.22 6.09
C TRP A 82 7.08 -6.81 7.28
N GLU A 83 7.25 -7.70 8.25
CA GLU A 83 8.09 -7.50 9.43
C GLU A 83 9.58 -7.49 9.08
N ALA A 84 10.00 -8.32 8.11
CA ALA A 84 11.39 -8.44 7.69
C ALA A 84 11.89 -7.32 6.76
N GLN A 85 11.03 -6.40 6.32
CA GLN A 85 11.46 -5.30 5.44
C GLN A 85 12.46 -4.38 6.16
N PRO A 86 13.53 -3.94 5.47
CA PRO A 86 14.58 -3.14 6.08
C PRO A 86 14.09 -1.75 6.47
N GLN A 87 14.72 -1.16 7.48
CA GLN A 87 14.57 0.26 7.75
C GLN A 87 15.26 1.08 6.65
N THR A 88 14.51 2.02 6.07
CA THR A 88 15.00 2.99 5.08
C THR A 88 15.24 4.36 5.73
N PRO A 89 15.97 5.29 5.08
CA PRO A 89 16.13 6.65 5.59
C PRO A 89 14.78 7.35 5.86
N GLY A 90 13.80 7.22 4.94
CA GLY A 90 12.47 7.77 5.16
C GLY A 90 11.71 7.04 6.28
N ALA A 91 11.86 5.72 6.45
CA ALA A 91 11.28 5.01 7.59
C ALA A 91 11.84 5.53 8.92
N GLN A 92 13.15 5.72 9.00
CA GLN A 92 13.84 6.25 10.18
C GLN A 92 13.35 7.65 10.51
N GLN A 93 13.28 8.53 9.52
CA GLN A 93 12.76 9.89 9.67
C GLN A 93 11.32 9.90 10.21
N CYS A 94 10.51 8.96 9.74
CA CYS A 94 9.11 8.84 10.11
C CYS A 94 8.88 7.99 11.36
N GLN A 95 9.95 7.56 12.03
CA GLN A 95 9.91 6.77 13.26
C GLN A 95 9.07 5.49 13.11
N VAL A 96 9.08 4.90 11.90
CA VAL A 96 8.45 3.61 11.62
C VAL A 96 9.52 2.54 11.34
N PRO A 97 9.23 1.26 11.60
CA PRO A 97 10.20 0.19 11.33
C PRO A 97 10.61 0.07 9.86
N ASN A 98 9.65 0.25 8.95
CA ASN A 98 9.84 0.26 7.50
C ASN A 98 8.66 0.99 6.83
N LYS A 99 8.79 1.37 5.56
CA LYS A 99 7.69 1.98 4.77
C LYS A 99 6.91 0.96 3.97
N VAL A 100 6.55 -0.15 4.60
CA VAL A 100 5.71 -1.20 4.00
C VAL A 100 4.48 -1.44 4.84
N MET A 101 3.34 -1.66 4.19
CA MET A 101 2.08 -2.01 4.85
C MET A 101 1.31 -3.05 4.06
N VAL A 102 0.37 -3.73 4.72
CA VAL A 102 -0.42 -4.81 4.13
C VAL A 102 -1.91 -4.50 4.26
N VAL A 103 -2.65 -4.55 3.15
CA VAL A 103 -4.08 -4.20 3.11
C VAL A 103 -4.94 -5.29 2.46
N ARG A 104 -6.17 -5.47 2.94
CA ARG A 104 -7.20 -6.18 2.19
C ARG A 104 -7.80 -5.27 1.12
N PHE A 105 -7.88 -5.74 -0.12
CA PHE A 105 -8.57 -5.03 -1.21
C PHE A 105 -9.17 -6.04 -2.19
N ASP A 106 -10.48 -6.27 -2.11
CA ASP A 106 -11.13 -7.39 -2.80
C ASP A 106 -11.36 -7.15 -4.29
N LYS A 107 -11.22 -5.91 -4.78
CA LYS A 107 -11.44 -5.57 -6.19
C LYS A 107 -10.25 -5.88 -7.10
N ILE A 108 -9.10 -6.31 -6.57
CA ILE A 108 -7.99 -6.77 -7.41
C ILE A 108 -8.39 -8.03 -8.17
N THR A 109 -7.89 -8.18 -9.40
CA THR A 109 -8.20 -9.33 -10.27
C THR A 109 -7.34 -10.55 -10.00
N THR A 110 -6.21 -10.38 -9.30
CA THR A 110 -5.30 -11.45 -8.85
C THR A 110 -5.47 -11.69 -7.34
N ARG A 111 -4.82 -12.71 -6.77
CA ARG A 111 -4.89 -12.93 -5.32
C ARG A 111 -4.13 -11.88 -4.51
N TYR A 112 -2.99 -11.44 -5.01
CA TYR A 112 -2.09 -10.50 -4.37
C TYR A 112 -1.65 -9.41 -5.35
N ALA A 113 -1.27 -8.26 -4.80
CA ALA A 113 -0.53 -7.23 -5.52
C ALA A 113 0.49 -6.56 -4.59
N VAL A 114 1.62 -6.12 -5.13
CA VAL A 114 2.56 -5.23 -4.45
C VAL A 114 2.65 -3.93 -5.23
N LEU A 115 2.39 -2.82 -4.56
CA LEU A 115 2.16 -1.52 -5.17
C LEU A 115 3.23 -0.53 -4.72
N SER A 116 3.69 0.28 -5.65
CA SER A 116 4.39 1.55 -5.41
C SER A 116 3.68 2.63 -6.21
N TRP A 117 4.01 3.91 -6.02
CA TRP A 117 3.44 4.96 -6.85
C TRP A 117 3.57 4.64 -8.36
N ASP A 118 2.45 4.68 -9.09
CA ASP A 118 2.32 4.39 -10.54
C ASP A 118 2.72 2.96 -10.98
N ARG A 119 2.90 2.01 -10.07
CA ARG A 119 3.37 0.66 -10.44
C ARG A 119 2.74 -0.43 -9.59
N ALA A 120 2.50 -1.57 -10.22
CA ALA A 120 1.97 -2.76 -9.57
C ALA A 120 2.73 -4.01 -10.04
N LEU A 121 3.00 -4.90 -9.09
CA LEU A 121 3.32 -6.31 -9.32
C LEU A 121 2.09 -7.12 -8.95
N LEU A 122 1.48 -7.82 -9.91
CA LEU A 122 0.28 -8.64 -9.69
C LEU A 122 0.67 -10.11 -9.61
N MET A 123 0.09 -10.85 -8.66
CA MET A 123 0.44 -12.26 -8.41
C MET A 123 -0.78 -13.09 -8.00
N ASP A 124 -0.94 -14.27 -8.58
CA ASP A 124 -1.98 -15.23 -8.17
C ASP A 124 -1.59 -16.07 -6.95
N GLN A 125 -0.29 -16.20 -6.69
CA GLN A 125 0.30 -16.88 -5.54
C GLN A 125 1.28 -15.94 -4.86
N TRP A 126 1.43 -16.06 -3.54
CA TRP A 126 2.35 -15.19 -2.82
C TRP A 126 3.80 -15.58 -3.15
N ASP A 127 4.56 -14.64 -3.70
CA ASP A 127 6.00 -14.77 -3.94
C ASP A 127 6.74 -13.68 -3.18
N ALA A 128 7.26 -14.03 -1.99
CA ALA A 128 7.99 -13.12 -1.13
C ALA A 128 9.30 -12.62 -1.77
N ALA A 129 9.92 -13.39 -2.66
CA ALA A 129 11.17 -13.00 -3.32
C ALA A 129 10.89 -11.94 -4.37
N ALA A 130 9.88 -12.15 -5.22
CA ALA A 130 9.43 -11.15 -6.20
C ALA A 130 8.94 -9.87 -5.52
N ALA A 131 8.17 -9.99 -4.42
CA ALA A 131 7.72 -8.86 -3.63
C ALA A 131 8.89 -8.06 -3.03
N THR A 132 9.92 -8.76 -2.53
CA THR A 132 11.13 -8.13 -1.98
C THR A 132 11.91 -7.39 -3.07
N GLU A 133 12.07 -7.99 -4.24
CA GLU A 133 12.79 -7.36 -5.34
C GLU A 133 12.06 -6.10 -5.84
N PHE A 134 10.73 -6.18 -5.97
CA PHE A 134 9.91 -5.03 -6.30
C PHE A 134 10.06 -3.91 -5.26
N ALA A 135 9.96 -4.24 -3.97
CA ALA A 135 10.07 -3.26 -2.89
C ALA A 135 11.44 -2.56 -2.89
N LYS A 136 12.53 -3.32 -3.04
CA LYS A 136 13.90 -2.77 -3.12
C LYS A 136 14.06 -1.74 -4.25
N GLN A 137 13.46 -2.01 -5.40
CA GLN A 137 13.58 -1.13 -6.56
C GLN A 137 12.70 0.12 -6.50
N ARG A 138 11.70 0.16 -5.59
CA ARG A 138 10.59 1.13 -5.68
C ARG A 138 10.29 1.91 -4.41
N ILE A 139 10.70 1.41 -3.25
CA ILE A 139 10.50 2.12 -1.98
C ILE A 139 11.17 3.50 -2.06
N GLU A 140 10.44 4.54 -1.64
CA GLU A 140 10.92 5.93 -1.68
C GLU A 140 11.30 6.46 -3.09
N GLN A 141 10.83 5.84 -4.17
CA GLN A 141 11.12 6.26 -5.56
C GLN A 141 9.98 7.04 -6.25
N ALA A 142 8.98 7.54 -5.51
CA ALA A 142 7.88 8.30 -6.13
C ALA A 142 8.42 9.57 -6.83
N PRO A 143 8.02 9.86 -8.09
CA PRO A 143 8.60 10.94 -8.91
C PRO A 143 8.17 12.35 -8.47
N ALA A 144 7.14 12.47 -7.63
CA ALA A 144 6.76 13.71 -6.97
C ALA A 144 6.57 13.42 -5.47
N PRO A 145 7.66 13.17 -4.72
CA PRO A 145 7.55 13.12 -3.28
C PRO A 145 7.33 14.56 -2.82
N GLU A 146 6.39 14.80 -1.89
CA GLU A 146 6.73 15.74 -0.83
C GLU A 146 7.89 15.09 -0.07
N PRO A 147 9.15 15.41 -0.40
CA PRO A 147 10.27 14.73 0.21
C PRO A 147 10.24 15.17 1.66
N ASN A 148 10.14 14.21 2.60
CA ASN A 148 10.04 14.40 4.06
C ASN A 148 8.64 14.34 4.70
N SER A 149 7.56 14.12 3.96
CA SER A 149 6.26 13.83 4.59
C SER A 149 6.19 12.36 5.02
N CYS A 150 5.78 12.15 6.27
CA CYS A 150 5.75 10.83 6.90
C CYS A 150 4.47 10.04 6.67
N ALA A 151 3.63 10.58 5.80
CA ALA A 151 2.19 10.35 5.77
C ALA A 151 1.55 10.93 7.05
#